data_AF-A0A9D4Y7C1-F1
#
_entry.id   AF-A0A9D4Y7C1-F1
#
_cell.length_a   1.000
_cell.length_b   1.000
_cell.length_c   1.000
_cell.angle_alpha   90.00
_cell.angle_beta   90.00
_cell.angle_gamma   90.00
#
_symmetry.space_group_name_H-M   'P 1'
#
loop_
_entity.id
_entity.type
_entity.pdbx_description
1 polymer ?
#
loop_
_entity_poly.entity_id
_entity_poly.type
_entity_poly.pdbx_seq_one_letter_code
_entity_poly.pdbx_strand_id
1 'polypeptide(L)'
;MAGVVGVISVLPDEKRQLLTREVERQNYESDVIVGVIDSGIWPESKSFNDKGFSPPPAKWKGSCQAFDFTCNNKIIGAKFYPPLHHNALSSKDIESPRDSSGHGTHTTSTVEFR
;
A
#
# COMPACT_ATOMS: atom_id res chain seq x y z
N MET A 1 0.58 -11.97 41.12
CA MET A 1 1.47 -11.01 40.43
C MET A 1 0.87 -10.70 39.07
N ALA A 2 0.77 -9.40 38.76
CA ALA A 2 0.64 -8.73 37.47
C ALA A 2 -0.28 -9.33 36.38
N GLY A 3 -1.33 -8.57 36.04
CA GLY A 3 -2.11 -8.75 34.83
C GLY A 3 -1.30 -8.40 33.58
N VAL A 4 -1.42 -9.26 32.57
CA VAL A 4 -1.01 -8.94 31.20
C VAL A 4 -2.06 -8.03 30.57
N VAL A 5 -1.74 -6.75 30.51
CA VAL A 5 -2.39 -5.80 29.60
C VAL A 5 -1.89 -6.11 28.21
N GLY A 6 -2.77 -6.63 27.34
CA GLY A 6 -2.50 -6.67 25.89
C GLY A 6 -2.67 -8.03 25.21
N VAL A 7 -3.88 -8.60 25.24
CA VAL A 7 -4.41 -9.39 24.11
C VAL A 7 -5.93 -9.13 24.09
N ILE A 8 -6.43 -8.41 23.08
CA ILE A 8 -7.86 -8.05 22.99
C ILE A 8 -8.74 -9.21 22.49
N SER A 9 -8.16 -10.26 21.92
CA SER A 9 -8.92 -11.46 21.57
C SER A 9 -7.98 -12.61 21.21
N VAL A 10 -8.15 -13.74 21.90
CA VAL A 10 -7.62 -15.04 21.45
C VAL A 10 -8.78 -15.70 20.70
N LEU A 11 -8.71 -15.71 19.37
CA LEU A 11 -9.69 -16.43 18.56
C LEU A 11 -9.37 -17.93 18.64
N PRO A 12 -10.34 -18.81 18.92
CA PRO A 12 -10.13 -20.24 18.87
C PRO A 12 -9.72 -20.68 17.47
N ASP A 13 -8.78 -21.62 17.39
CA ASP A 13 -8.31 -22.23 16.14
C ASP A 13 -9.40 -23.14 15.57
N GLU A 14 -10.36 -22.52 14.87
CA GLU A 14 -11.40 -23.20 14.11
C GLU A 14 -11.17 -22.95 12.62
N LYS A 15 -11.26 -24.02 11.82
CA LYS A 15 -11.32 -23.90 10.36
C LYS A 15 -12.60 -23.18 9.96
N ARG A 16 -12.54 -21.86 9.80
CA ARG A 16 -13.60 -21.06 9.22
C ARG A 16 -13.53 -21.19 7.70
N GLN A 17 -14.69 -21.34 7.05
CA GLN A 17 -14.75 -21.23 5.59
C GLN A 17 -14.35 -19.80 5.19
N LEU A 18 -13.47 -19.71 4.19
CA LEU A 18 -13.12 -18.45 3.55
C LEU A 18 -14.40 -17.84 2.94
N LEU A 19 -14.85 -16.73 3.51
CA LEU A 19 -15.98 -15.93 3.01
C LEU A 19 -15.52 -14.88 1.98
N THR A 20 -14.47 -15.16 1.24
CA THR A 20 -14.06 -14.30 0.12
C THR A 20 -15.05 -14.49 -1.01
N ARG A 21 -15.94 -13.50 -1.20
CA ARG A 21 -16.78 -13.39 -2.40
C ARG A 21 -16.04 -12.60 -3.46
N GLU A 22 -15.98 -13.13 -4.67
CA GLU A 22 -15.76 -12.31 -5.86
C GLU A 22 -17.01 -11.42 -6.03
N VAL A 23 -16.84 -10.12 -5.85
CA VAL A 23 -17.88 -9.12 -6.07
C VAL A 23 -17.47 -8.32 -7.29
N GLU A 24 -18.38 -8.12 -8.24
CA GLU A 24 -18.13 -7.21 -9.36
C GLU A 24 -17.94 -5.79 -8.83
N ARG A 25 -16.82 -5.18 -9.22
CA ARG A 25 -16.50 -3.78 -8.89
C ARG A 25 -17.64 -2.87 -9.30
N GLN A 26 -18.10 -2.08 -8.35
CA GLN A 26 -19.03 -1.00 -8.65
C GLN A 26 -18.26 0.21 -9.20
N ASN A 27 -18.84 0.95 -10.14
CA ASN A 27 -18.17 2.08 -10.80
C ASN A 27 -17.69 3.18 -9.84
N TYR A 28 -18.27 3.29 -8.63
CA TYR A 28 -17.81 4.26 -7.63
C TYR A 28 -16.49 3.86 -6.94
N GLU A 29 -16.15 2.57 -6.91
CA GLU A 29 -14.97 2.05 -6.22
C GLU A 29 -13.67 2.40 -6.97
N SER A 30 -13.76 2.53 -8.30
CA SER A 30 -12.65 3.01 -9.14
C SER A 30 -12.32 4.50 -8.97
N ASP A 31 -13.21 5.28 -8.35
CA ASP A 31 -13.04 6.73 -8.14
C ASP A 31 -12.51 7.10 -6.75
N VAL A 32 -12.29 6.10 -5.88
CA VAL A 32 -11.70 6.28 -4.56
C VAL A 32 -10.18 6.14 -4.66
N ILE A 33 -9.47 7.13 -4.13
CA ILE A 33 -8.02 7.14 -4.08
C ILE A 33 -7.60 6.95 -2.63
N VAL A 34 -6.88 5.87 -2.35
CA VAL A 34 -6.34 5.57 -1.02
C VAL A 34 -4.89 6.05 -0.95
N GLY A 35 -4.60 6.93 0.01
CA GLY A 35 -3.24 7.35 0.31
C GLY A 35 -2.66 6.52 1.45
N VAL A 36 -1.44 6.00 1.27
CA VAL A 36 -0.71 5.24 2.29
C VAL A 36 0.59 5.97 2.61
N ILE A 37 0.81 6.25 3.90
CA ILE A 37 2.04 6.89 4.41
C ILE A 37 2.81 5.79 5.16
N ASP A 38 3.84 5.25 4.53
CA ASP A 38 4.58 4.07 5.00
C ASP A 38 6.00 4.07 4.40
N SER A 39 6.73 2.94 4.46
CA SER A 39 8.11 2.77 3.98
C SER A 39 8.30 2.80 2.46
N GLY A 40 7.24 3.06 1.70
CA GLY A 40 7.21 3.06 0.25
C GLY A 40 6.34 1.94 -0.33
N ILE A 41 6.54 1.64 -1.60
CA ILE A 41 5.84 0.53 -2.27
C ILE A 41 6.77 -0.20 -3.27
N TRP A 42 6.56 -1.51 -3.43
CA TRP A 42 7.24 -2.33 -4.44
C TRP A 42 6.34 -2.52 -5.68
N PRO A 43 6.48 -1.70 -6.74
CA PRO A 43 5.50 -1.64 -7.84
C PRO A 43 5.45 -2.91 -8.70
N GLU A 44 6.50 -3.73 -8.70
CA GLU A 44 6.56 -4.99 -9.44
C GLU A 44 5.79 -6.14 -8.76
N SER A 45 5.23 -5.91 -7.57
CA SER A 45 4.39 -6.91 -6.90
C SER A 45 3.14 -7.21 -7.72
N LYS A 46 2.73 -8.49 -7.76
CA LYS A 46 1.51 -8.93 -8.46
C LYS A 46 0.24 -8.26 -7.92
N SER A 47 0.25 -7.83 -6.65
CA SER A 47 -0.86 -7.10 -6.04
C SER A 47 -1.16 -5.79 -6.76
N PHE A 48 -0.13 -5.14 -7.34
CA PHE A 48 -0.26 -3.82 -7.96
C PHE A 48 -0.31 -3.85 -9.49
N ASN A 49 -0.68 -5.01 -10.04
CA ASN A 49 -0.93 -5.13 -11.48
C ASN A 49 -2.16 -4.30 -11.86
N ASP A 50 -2.04 -3.50 -12.91
CA ASP A 50 -3.08 -2.56 -13.35
C ASP A 50 -3.97 -3.11 -14.47
N LYS A 51 -3.88 -4.41 -14.78
CA LYS A 51 -4.76 -5.05 -15.76
C LYS A 51 -6.22 -4.95 -15.32
N GLY A 52 -7.02 -4.28 -16.15
CA GLY A 52 -8.44 -4.04 -15.89
C GLY A 52 -8.73 -2.71 -15.18
N PHE A 53 -7.71 -1.91 -14.89
CA PHE A 53 -7.88 -0.55 -14.36
C PHE A 53 -8.01 0.45 -15.50
N SER A 54 -8.99 1.35 -15.38
CA SER A 54 -9.08 2.54 -16.21
C SER A 54 -7.98 3.54 -15.84
N PRO A 55 -7.70 4.54 -16.69
CA PRO A 55 -6.79 5.63 -16.33
C PRO A 55 -7.19 6.31 -15.00
N PRO A 56 -6.23 6.96 -14.30
CA PRO A 56 -6.51 7.66 -13.05
C PRO A 56 -7.65 8.67 -13.20
N PRO A 57 -8.48 8.88 -12.15
CA PRO A 57 -9.58 9.84 -12.20
C PRO A 57 -9.12 11.25 -12.59
N ALA A 58 -9.88 11.96 -13.42
CA ALA A 58 -9.51 13.30 -13.91
C ALA A 58 -9.28 14.35 -12.79
N LYS A 59 -9.86 14.11 -11.60
CA LYS A 59 -9.66 14.94 -10.39
C LYS A 59 -8.30 14.74 -9.73
N TRP A 60 -7.57 13.68 -10.06
CA TRP A 60 -6.25 13.37 -9.49
C TRP A 60 -5.21 14.38 -9.96
N LYS A 61 -4.49 14.98 -9.01
CA LYS A 61 -3.44 15.97 -9.26
C LYS A 61 -2.10 15.58 -8.63
N GLY A 62 -1.98 14.32 -8.18
CA GLY A 62 -0.73 13.82 -7.66
C GLY A 62 0.31 13.62 -8.76
N SER A 63 1.52 13.28 -8.35
CA SER A 63 2.64 13.04 -9.25
C SER A 63 3.29 11.71 -8.92
N CYS A 64 3.98 11.14 -9.91
CA CYS A 64 4.88 10.02 -9.71
C CYS A 64 6.32 10.53 -9.68
N GLN A 65 6.98 10.45 -8.53
CA GLN A 65 8.40 10.75 -8.43
C GLN A 65 9.20 9.53 -8.91
N ALA A 66 9.64 9.57 -10.17
CA ALA A 66 10.30 8.47 -10.84
C ALA A 66 11.80 8.75 -11.01
N PHE A 67 12.63 8.02 -10.27
CA PHE A 67 14.02 7.74 -10.69
C PHE A 67 14.10 6.27 -11.11
N ASP A 68 13.83 5.34 -10.20
CA ASP A 68 13.76 3.88 -10.44
C ASP A 68 12.35 3.31 -10.16
N PHE A 69 11.32 4.11 -10.39
CA PHE A 69 9.95 3.82 -10.00
C PHE A 69 8.98 4.27 -11.09
N THR A 70 8.09 3.38 -11.54
CA THR A 70 7.09 3.72 -12.55
C THR A 70 5.69 3.49 -11.99
N CYS A 71 4.91 4.57 -11.94
CA CYS A 71 3.47 4.51 -11.67
C CYS A 71 2.71 3.89 -12.84
N ASN A 72 1.56 3.30 -12.56
CA ASN A 72 0.67 2.69 -13.55
C ASN A 72 -0.79 3.09 -13.24
N ASN A 73 -1.77 2.43 -13.86
CA ASN A 73 -3.18 2.77 -13.61
C ASN A 73 -3.69 2.31 -12.23
N LYS A 74 -2.89 1.52 -11.49
CA LYS A 74 -3.17 1.09 -10.12
C LYS A 74 -2.47 1.98 -9.09
N ILE A 75 -1.15 2.10 -9.18
CA ILE A 75 -0.33 3.01 -8.39
C ILE A 75 -0.26 4.33 -9.16
N ILE A 76 -1.20 5.23 -8.89
CA ILE A 76 -1.37 6.46 -9.68
C ILE A 76 -0.48 7.64 -9.21
N GLY A 77 0.22 7.48 -8.09
CA GLY A 77 1.23 8.43 -7.63
C GLY A 77 2.06 7.88 -6.49
N ALA A 78 3.27 8.40 -6.38
CA ALA A 78 4.28 7.96 -5.43
C ALA A 78 5.22 9.13 -5.13
N LYS A 79 5.46 9.38 -3.84
CA LYS A 79 6.35 10.45 -3.37
C LYS A 79 7.16 9.96 -2.19
N PHE A 80 8.40 10.41 -2.12
CA PHE A 80 9.28 10.20 -0.99
C PHE A 80 9.46 11.51 -0.26
N TYR A 81 9.32 11.48 1.06
CA TYR A 81 9.57 12.63 1.92
C TYR A 81 10.78 12.29 2.80
N PRO A 82 11.96 12.90 2.54
CA PRO A 82 13.12 12.65 3.37
C PRO A 82 12.85 13.12 4.80
N PRO A 83 13.44 12.44 5.81
CA PRO A 83 13.32 12.86 7.19
C PRO A 83 13.93 14.26 7.37
N LEU A 84 13.38 15.02 8.33
CA LEU A 84 13.79 16.40 8.61
C LEU A 84 15.25 16.53 9.08
N HIS A 85 15.85 15.43 9.55
CA HIS A 85 17.25 15.35 9.92
C HIS A 85 18.00 14.48 8.92
N HIS A 86 18.98 15.06 8.20
CA HIS A 86 19.81 14.35 7.23
C HIS A 86 20.54 13.11 7.78
N ASN A 87 20.72 13.03 9.10
CA ASN A 87 21.37 11.90 9.77
C ASN A 87 20.40 10.75 10.11
N ALA A 88 19.11 10.89 9.77
CA ALA A 88 18.10 9.87 10.03
C ALA A 88 17.96 8.85 8.89
N LEU A 89 18.55 9.12 7.73
CA LEU A 89 18.62 8.14 6.64
C LEU A 89 19.75 7.15 6.91
N SER A 90 19.38 5.89 6.99
CA SER A 90 20.28 4.75 6.99
C SER A 90 20.90 4.58 5.60
N SER A 91 22.07 3.95 5.50
CA SER A 91 22.66 3.53 4.22
C SER A 91 21.79 2.52 3.44
N LYS A 92 20.74 1.99 4.07
CA LYS A 92 19.74 1.11 3.46
C LYS A 92 18.51 1.85 2.92
N ASP A 93 18.39 3.14 3.23
CA ASP A 93 17.25 3.93 2.78
C ASP A 93 17.49 4.38 1.35
N ILE A 94 16.50 4.12 0.50
CA ILE A 94 16.51 4.58 -0.88
C ILE A 94 15.80 5.92 -0.87
N GLU A 95 16.43 6.97 -1.41
CA GLU A 95 15.80 8.29 -1.58
C GLU A 95 14.77 8.27 -2.73
N SER A 96 13.83 7.34 -2.65
CA SER A 96 12.79 7.11 -3.65
C SER A 96 11.54 6.55 -2.98
N PRO A 97 10.38 6.59 -3.66
CA PRO A 97 9.16 5.94 -3.16
C PRO A 97 9.23 4.40 -3.10
N ARG A 98 10.33 3.78 -3.54
CA ARG A 98 10.52 2.34 -3.54
C ARG A 98 10.70 1.81 -2.12
N ASP A 99 9.94 0.77 -1.80
CA ASP A 99 10.04 0.08 -0.52
C ASP A 99 11.29 -0.80 -0.45
N SER A 100 12.15 -0.56 0.54
CA SER A 100 13.29 -1.44 0.89
C SER A 100 13.03 -2.27 2.15
N SER A 101 11.95 -2.00 2.88
CA SER A 101 11.60 -2.66 4.15
C SER A 101 10.57 -3.78 3.95
N GLY A 102 9.60 -3.59 3.05
CA GLY A 102 8.49 -4.50 2.78
C GLY A 102 7.20 -4.16 3.54
N HIS A 103 7.29 -3.35 4.61
CA HIS A 103 6.15 -2.97 5.44
C HIS A 103 5.09 -2.22 4.62
N GLY A 104 5.50 -1.17 3.90
CA GLY A 104 4.59 -0.37 3.06
C GLY A 104 3.95 -1.16 1.94
N THR A 105 4.69 -2.08 1.32
CA THR A 105 4.14 -3.02 0.32
C THR A 105 3.06 -3.92 0.92
N HIS A 106 3.30 -4.49 2.11
CA HIS A 106 2.34 -5.37 2.79
C HIS A 106 1.10 -4.61 3.30
N THR A 107 1.31 -3.43 3.90
CA THR A 107 0.22 -2.55 4.32
C THR A 107 -0.65 -2.18 3.12
N THR A 108 -0.03 -1.74 2.02
CA THR A 108 -0.75 -1.30 0.83
C THR A 108 -1.54 -2.44 0.19
N SER A 109 -0.97 -3.64 0.07
CA SER A 109 -1.68 -4.79 -0.51
C SER A 109 -2.85 -5.30 0.35
N THR A 110 -2.89 -4.92 1.64
CA THR A 110 -3.98 -5.29 2.55
C THR A 110 -5.16 -4.32 2.44
N VAL A 111 -4.89 -3.02 2.28
CA VAL A 111 -5.92 -1.97 2.21
C VAL A 111 -6.47 -1.78 0.80
N GLU A 112 -5.73 -2.21 -0.21
CA GLU A 112 -6.11 -2.11 -1.60
C GLU A 112 -6.89 -3.35 -2.03
N PHE A 113 -8.13 -3.14 -2.45
CA PHE A 113 -8.98 -4.19 -3.01
C PHE A 113 -8.87 -4.23 -4.53
N ARG A 114 -8.81 -5.45 -5.05
CA ARG A 114 -8.76 -5.74 -6.49
C ARG A 114 -9.97 -5.20 -7.25
#